data_AF-A0A1D8ILM5-F1
#
_entry.id   AF-A0A1D8ILM5-F1
#
_cell.length_a   1.000
_cell.length_b   1.000
_cell.length_c   1.000
_cell.angle_alpha   90.00
_cell.angle_beta   90.00
_cell.angle_gamma   90.00
#
_symmetry.space_group_name_H-M   'P 1'
#
loop_
_entity.id
_entity.type
_entity.pdbx_description
1 polymer ?
#
loop_
_entity_poly.entity_id
_entity_poly.type
_entity_poly.pdbx_seq_one_letter_code
_entity_poly.pdbx_strand_id
1 'polypeptide(L)'
;MAQTASATAIDGINLPAGNGFTSTNGWETLVSGTGQTVTGWGIVNSFNNSASSYCAGGTACQLTYYFTGDVTKFDPTATNGNKIILDNVNAYFYANPTFTYNGSAQSMAAANVTDGSLWLQAAGHTSLVNGETGQIFGTAVGTTAQTYSGFGAGLLDATGGPAAPYFIPSYTDGLTNNLAAFLLTMTYNHSAGNTVVQNQVMTANYNAVPEPSDLGMMGLGLLMVGLMGLRFRQSRYRRD
;
A
#
# COMPACT_ATOMS: atom_id res chain seq x y z
N MET A 1 -6.94 -28.88 -4.88
CA MET A 1 -6.78 -28.22 -3.57
C MET A 1 -6.08 -26.90 -3.83
N ALA A 2 -6.72 -25.77 -3.54
CA ALA A 2 -6.06 -24.47 -3.65
C ALA A 2 -5.07 -24.35 -2.49
N GLN A 3 -3.78 -24.24 -2.80
CA GLN A 3 -2.73 -24.01 -1.81
C GLN A 3 -2.98 -22.61 -1.24
N THR A 4 -3.37 -22.53 0.04
CA THR A 4 -3.43 -21.26 0.76
C THR A 4 -2.00 -20.73 0.86
N ALA A 5 -1.74 -19.64 0.13
CA ALA A 5 -0.51 -18.89 0.20
C ALA A 5 -0.19 -18.52 1.67
N SER A 6 1.01 -18.86 2.11
CA SER A 6 1.54 -18.48 3.42
C SER A 6 1.97 -17.02 3.41
N ALA A 7 1.82 -16.33 4.54
CA ALA A 7 2.19 -14.92 4.66
C ALA A 7 3.70 -14.76 4.47
N THR A 8 4.12 -13.81 3.61
CA THR A 8 5.54 -13.48 3.44
C THR A 8 5.94 -12.40 4.43
N ALA A 9 6.94 -12.67 5.27
CA ALA A 9 7.50 -11.68 6.18
C ALA A 9 8.55 -10.83 5.46
N ILE A 10 8.35 -9.52 5.44
CA ILE A 10 9.26 -8.53 4.85
C ILE A 10 9.59 -7.53 5.94
N ASP A 11 10.84 -7.53 6.41
CA ASP A 11 11.35 -6.65 7.47
C ASP A 11 10.47 -6.59 8.73
N GLY A 12 9.99 -7.76 9.17
CA GLY A 12 9.17 -7.90 10.37
C GLY A 12 7.68 -7.64 10.16
N ILE A 13 7.25 -7.34 8.93
CA ILE A 13 5.84 -7.22 8.54
C ILE A 13 5.42 -8.44 7.73
N ASN A 14 4.49 -9.23 8.24
CA ASN A 14 3.78 -10.26 7.50
C ASN A 14 2.81 -9.60 6.54
N LEU A 15 2.99 -9.88 5.25
CA LEU A 15 2.00 -9.61 4.22
C LEU A 15 1.09 -10.86 4.12
N PRO A 16 -0.10 -10.90 4.74
CA PRO A 16 -1.03 -12.05 4.63
C PRO A 16 -1.53 -12.17 3.19
N ALA A 17 -2.19 -13.27 2.78
CA ALA A 17 -2.91 -13.40 1.50
C ALA A 17 -4.28 -12.69 1.51
N GLY A 18 -4.73 -12.08 0.40
CA GLY A 18 -5.93 -11.21 0.33
C GLY A 18 -5.76 -9.87 -0.41
N ASN A 19 -6.60 -8.88 -0.11
CA ASN A 19 -6.88 -7.72 -0.98
C ASN A 19 -6.35 -6.35 -0.49
N GLY A 20 -5.72 -6.20 0.69
CA GLY A 20 -4.99 -4.96 0.99
C GLY A 20 -4.90 -4.50 2.44
N PHE A 21 -4.55 -3.22 2.58
CA PHE A 21 -4.22 -2.52 3.81
C PHE A 21 -5.34 -1.57 4.20
N THR A 22 -5.58 -1.43 5.50
CA THR A 22 -6.47 -0.40 6.02
C THR A 22 -5.75 0.46 7.06
N SER A 23 -5.94 1.76 6.93
CA SER A 23 -5.53 2.78 7.89
C SER A 23 -6.78 3.54 8.32
N THR A 24 -7.03 3.57 9.62
CA THR A 24 -8.07 4.42 10.21
C THR A 24 -7.43 5.53 11.03
N ASN A 25 -8.07 6.69 11.05
CA ASN A 25 -7.60 7.89 11.73
C ASN A 25 -6.26 8.45 11.20
N GLY A 26 -6.06 8.46 9.89
CA GLY A 26 -4.99 9.24 9.26
C GLY A 26 -5.20 10.74 9.47
N TRP A 27 -4.10 11.50 9.43
CA TRP A 27 -4.08 12.94 9.55
C TRP A 27 -3.53 13.56 8.27
N GLU A 28 -4.09 14.67 7.82
CA GLU A 28 -3.50 15.50 6.77
C GLU A 28 -3.64 16.99 7.06
N THR A 29 -2.77 17.77 6.43
CA THR A 29 -2.84 19.23 6.38
C THR A 29 -4.08 19.70 5.63
N LEU A 30 -4.71 20.76 6.12
CA LEU A 30 -5.82 21.41 5.43
C LEU A 30 -5.43 21.88 4.02
N VAL A 31 -6.26 21.54 3.03
CA VAL A 31 -6.23 22.13 1.70
C VAL A 31 -7.25 23.27 1.64
N SER A 32 -6.79 24.46 1.25
CA SER A 32 -7.64 25.65 1.12
C SER A 32 -7.60 26.29 -0.27
N GLY A 33 -6.80 25.73 -1.19
CA GLY A 33 -6.72 26.21 -2.57
C GLY A 33 -5.78 25.40 -3.44
N THR A 34 -5.88 25.62 -4.75
CA THR A 34 -4.95 25.11 -5.76
C THR A 34 -3.53 25.66 -5.56
N GLY A 35 -2.52 24.85 -5.87
CA GLY A 35 -1.10 25.18 -5.76
C GLY A 35 -0.49 24.90 -4.38
N GLN A 36 -1.28 24.36 -3.44
CA GLN A 36 -0.79 23.93 -2.13
C GLN A 36 -0.26 22.50 -2.21
N THR A 37 0.67 22.17 -1.32
CA THR A 37 1.07 20.78 -1.08
C THR A 37 0.30 20.25 0.12
N VAL A 38 -0.45 19.18 -0.08
CA VAL A 38 -1.04 18.40 1.00
C VAL A 38 0.01 17.44 1.53
N THR A 39 0.11 17.34 2.84
CA THR A 39 0.94 16.33 3.51
C THR A 39 0.12 15.65 4.58
N GLY A 40 0.40 14.38 4.83
CA GLY A 40 -0.29 13.67 5.89
C GLY A 40 0.43 12.40 6.30
N TRP A 41 -0.08 11.77 7.34
CA TRP A 41 0.50 10.56 7.88
C TRP A 41 -0.55 9.72 8.61
N GLY A 42 -0.21 8.45 8.82
CA GLY A 42 -1.07 7.55 9.55
C GLY A 42 -0.39 6.26 9.94
N ILE A 43 -1.21 5.35 10.47
CA ILE A 43 -0.80 4.04 10.93
C ILE A 43 -1.61 3.02 10.15
N VAL A 44 -0.94 2.02 9.60
CA VAL A 44 -1.62 0.85 9.04
C VAL A 44 -2.13 0.01 10.20
N ASN A 45 -3.45 -0.09 10.30
CA ASN A 45 -4.10 -0.73 11.43
C ASN A 45 -4.36 -2.21 11.17
N SER A 46 -4.55 -2.60 9.92
CA SER A 46 -4.70 -4.01 9.58
C SER A 46 -4.39 -4.31 8.12
N PHE A 47 -4.16 -5.59 7.87
CA PHE A 47 -4.16 -6.18 6.54
C PHE A 47 -5.33 -7.14 6.45
N ASN A 48 -6.14 -7.05 5.39
CA ASN A 48 -7.29 -7.94 5.17
C ASN A 48 -8.24 -8.03 6.37
N ASN A 49 -8.43 -6.91 7.09
CA ASN A 49 -9.24 -6.81 8.31
C ASN A 49 -8.69 -7.63 9.51
N SER A 50 -7.42 -8.02 9.51
CA SER A 50 -6.75 -8.70 10.62
C SER A 50 -5.69 -7.78 11.24
N ALA A 51 -6.05 -7.10 12.33
CA ALA A 51 -5.19 -6.10 12.98
C ALA A 51 -4.01 -6.70 13.76
N SER A 52 -4.15 -7.92 14.26
CA SER A 52 -3.19 -8.54 15.20
C SER A 52 -2.16 -9.46 14.56
N SER A 53 -2.24 -9.74 13.26
CA SER A 53 -1.47 -10.82 12.62
C SER A 53 -0.38 -10.36 11.64
N TYR A 54 -0.28 -9.05 11.37
CA TYR A 54 0.69 -8.55 10.40
C TYR A 54 2.10 -8.35 10.97
N CYS A 55 2.32 -8.49 12.27
CA CYS A 55 3.67 -8.50 12.84
C CYS A 55 4.29 -9.89 12.74
N ALA A 56 5.44 -10.01 12.07
CA ALA A 56 6.18 -11.26 11.99
C ALA A 56 6.63 -11.70 13.39
N GLY A 57 6.45 -12.98 13.72
CA GLY A 57 6.83 -13.52 15.02
C GLY A 57 5.89 -13.17 16.19
N GLY A 58 4.77 -12.48 15.94
CA GLY A 58 3.78 -12.15 16.98
C GLY A 58 4.27 -11.13 18.01
N THR A 59 5.34 -10.39 17.71
CA THR A 59 5.90 -9.33 18.56
C THR A 59 5.28 -7.97 18.25
N ALA A 60 5.58 -6.96 19.07
CA ALA A 60 5.23 -5.58 18.80
C ALA A 60 5.90 -5.11 17.49
N CYS A 61 5.11 -4.65 16.53
CA CYS A 61 5.58 -3.96 15.35
C CYS A 61 4.63 -2.80 15.00
N GLN A 62 5.08 -1.94 14.09
CA GLN A 62 4.28 -0.86 13.54
C GLN A 62 4.63 -0.63 12.08
N LEU A 63 3.61 -0.32 11.28
CA LEU A 63 3.77 0.22 9.94
C LEU A 63 3.10 1.60 9.88
N THR A 64 3.90 2.65 9.78
CA THR A 64 3.43 4.02 9.57
C THR A 64 3.54 4.41 8.10
N TYR A 65 2.84 5.45 7.70
CA TYR A 65 3.06 6.08 6.41
C TYR A 65 3.07 7.60 6.52
N TYR A 66 3.82 8.22 5.61
CA TYR A 66 3.82 9.64 5.32
C TYR A 66 3.49 9.82 3.85
N PHE A 67 2.61 10.75 3.51
CA PHE A 67 2.29 11.07 2.12
C PHE A 67 2.37 12.57 1.84
N THR A 68 2.60 12.88 0.56
CA THR A 68 2.61 14.23 0.01
C THR A 68 1.87 14.25 -1.32
N GLY A 69 1.31 15.39 -1.71
CA GLY A 69 0.78 15.62 -3.05
C GLY A 69 0.53 17.09 -3.31
N ASP A 70 0.54 17.50 -4.58
CA ASP A 70 0.28 18.87 -5.00
C ASP A 70 -1.17 19.00 -5.45
N VAL A 71 -1.87 19.98 -4.91
CA VAL A 71 -3.27 20.27 -5.21
C VAL A 71 -3.35 21.01 -6.53
N THR A 72 -3.70 20.32 -7.61
CA THR A 72 -3.84 20.92 -8.94
C THR A 72 -5.24 21.44 -9.21
N LYS A 73 -6.23 20.98 -8.43
CA LYS A 73 -7.59 21.52 -8.42
C LYS A 73 -8.17 21.52 -7.02
N PHE A 74 -8.80 22.62 -6.63
CA PHE A 74 -9.63 22.72 -5.42
C PHE A 74 -10.81 23.64 -5.67
N ASP A 75 -12.01 23.07 -5.76
CA ASP A 75 -13.27 23.80 -5.85
C ASP A 75 -14.36 23.07 -5.07
N PRO A 76 -14.47 23.29 -3.74
CA PRO A 76 -15.47 22.64 -2.91
C PRO A 76 -16.90 23.09 -3.25
N THR A 77 -17.06 24.21 -3.96
CA THR A 77 -18.35 24.80 -4.34
C THR A 77 -18.89 24.32 -5.69
N ALA A 78 -18.05 23.68 -6.51
CA ALA A 78 -18.46 23.11 -7.79
C ALA A 78 -19.66 22.16 -7.60
N THR A 79 -20.63 22.27 -8.50
CA THR A 79 -21.88 21.49 -8.42
C THR A 79 -21.72 20.08 -8.99
N ASN A 80 -20.73 19.85 -9.86
CA ASN A 80 -20.49 18.57 -10.54
C ASN A 80 -18.99 18.28 -10.68
N GLY A 81 -18.63 16.99 -10.71
CA GLY A 81 -17.28 16.51 -11.03
C GLY A 81 -16.32 16.39 -9.83
N ASN A 82 -15.04 16.15 -10.14
CA ASN A 82 -13.99 16.11 -9.13
C ASN A 82 -13.74 17.52 -8.62
N LYS A 83 -13.73 17.66 -7.30
CA LYS A 83 -13.58 18.95 -6.61
C LYS A 83 -12.17 19.14 -6.09
N ILE A 84 -11.45 18.04 -5.87
CA ILE A 84 -10.06 18.04 -5.46
C ILE A 84 -9.32 17.12 -6.43
N ILE A 85 -8.19 17.59 -6.97
CA ILE A 85 -7.28 16.76 -7.76
C ILE A 85 -5.88 16.97 -7.21
N LEU A 86 -5.19 15.86 -6.97
CA LEU A 86 -3.79 15.84 -6.55
C LEU A 86 -2.92 15.22 -7.64
N ASP A 87 -1.73 15.80 -7.82
CA ASP A 87 -0.63 15.28 -8.60
C ASP A 87 0.66 15.21 -7.75
N ASN A 88 1.74 14.65 -8.31
CA ASN A 88 3.02 14.42 -7.61
C ASN A 88 2.86 13.69 -6.27
N VAL A 89 1.87 12.79 -6.20
CA VAL A 89 1.53 12.05 -5.00
C VAL A 89 2.62 11.04 -4.69
N ASN A 90 3.11 11.04 -3.46
CA ASN A 90 4.08 10.07 -2.97
C ASN A 90 3.66 9.62 -1.58
N ALA A 91 3.78 8.34 -1.30
CA ALA A 91 3.56 7.74 0.00
C ALA A 91 4.75 6.85 0.38
N TYR A 92 5.26 7.05 1.59
CA TYR A 92 6.40 6.33 2.15
C TYR A 92 5.94 5.60 3.39
N PHE A 93 6.11 4.28 3.39
CA PHE A 93 5.73 3.42 4.49
C PHE A 93 6.99 2.98 5.25
N TYR A 94 6.96 3.11 6.58
CA TYR A 94 8.08 2.79 7.44
C TYR A 94 7.71 1.66 8.40
N ALA A 95 8.49 0.59 8.38
CA ALA A 95 8.32 -0.55 9.27
C ALA A 95 9.24 -0.40 10.49
N ASN A 96 8.65 -0.56 11.68
CA ASN A 96 9.38 -0.66 12.94
C ASN A 96 9.02 -1.98 13.63
N PRO A 97 9.92 -2.97 13.66
CA PRO A 97 9.63 -4.28 14.23
C PRO A 97 9.77 -4.34 15.75
N THR A 98 10.02 -3.21 16.43
CA THR A 98 10.30 -3.16 17.88
C THR A 98 9.37 -2.23 18.66
N PHE A 99 8.55 -1.46 17.95
CA PHE A 99 7.74 -0.41 18.53
C PHE A 99 6.30 -0.54 18.07
N THR A 100 5.37 -0.22 18.96
CA THR A 100 3.94 -0.09 18.64
C THR A 100 3.44 1.21 19.26
N TYR A 101 3.07 2.16 18.41
CA TYR A 101 2.43 3.38 18.86
C TYR A 101 0.97 3.09 19.26
N ASN A 102 0.61 3.46 20.50
CA ASN A 102 -0.73 3.25 21.06
C ASN A 102 -1.62 4.51 21.05
N GLY A 103 -1.20 5.57 20.35
CA GLY A 103 -1.97 6.82 20.24
C GLY A 103 -2.72 6.96 18.91
N SER A 104 -3.33 8.12 18.69
CA SER A 104 -3.93 8.49 17.39
C SER A 104 -2.87 9.03 16.43
N ALA A 105 -3.06 8.90 15.10
CA ALA A 105 -2.12 9.51 14.16
C ALA A 105 -2.03 11.04 14.33
N GLN A 106 -3.13 11.69 14.73
CA GLN A 106 -3.15 13.13 15.01
C GLN A 106 -2.18 13.55 16.14
N SER A 107 -2.01 12.70 17.15
CA SER A 107 -1.10 12.95 18.28
C SER A 107 0.33 12.46 18.02
N MET A 108 0.59 11.88 16.84
CA MET A 108 1.90 11.36 16.49
C MET A 108 2.84 12.51 16.14
N ALA A 109 3.98 12.58 16.81
CA ALA A 109 5.05 13.49 16.41
C ALA A 109 5.62 13.06 15.06
N ALA A 110 5.98 14.01 14.19
CA ALA A 110 6.54 13.71 12.87
C ALA A 110 7.74 12.74 12.93
N ALA A 111 8.58 12.84 13.96
CA ALA A 111 9.70 11.93 14.18
C ALA A 111 9.28 10.46 14.34
N ASN A 112 8.09 10.20 14.89
CA ASN A 112 7.56 8.85 15.09
C ASN A 112 6.92 8.28 13.80
N VAL A 113 6.58 9.14 12.83
CA VAL A 113 6.02 8.69 11.53
C VAL A 113 7.11 7.99 10.71
N THR A 114 8.35 8.46 10.81
CA THR A 114 9.49 7.94 10.07
C THR A 114 10.43 7.12 10.96
N ASP A 115 10.00 6.75 12.17
CA ASP A 115 10.77 5.92 13.10
C ASP A 115 10.70 4.46 12.65
N GLY A 116 11.54 4.09 11.67
CA GLY A 116 11.59 2.77 11.08
C GLY A 116 12.42 2.73 9.80
N SER A 117 12.49 1.55 9.17
CA SER A 117 13.10 1.40 7.85
C SER A 117 12.06 1.58 6.75
N LEU A 118 12.43 2.22 5.63
CA LEU A 118 11.55 2.31 4.47
C LEU A 118 11.17 0.89 4.01
N TRP A 119 9.87 0.59 4.05
CA TRP A 119 9.31 -0.72 3.73
C TRP A 119 8.68 -0.75 2.35
N LEU A 120 7.92 0.29 2.01
CA LEU A 120 7.29 0.49 0.72
C LEU A 120 7.33 1.97 0.37
N GLN A 121 7.64 2.28 -0.87
CA GLN A 121 7.37 3.57 -1.49
C GLN A 121 6.31 3.37 -2.58
N ALA A 122 5.28 4.19 -2.54
CA ALA A 122 4.25 4.26 -3.56
C ALA A 122 4.18 5.66 -4.17
N ALA A 123 4.00 5.74 -5.49
CA ALA A 123 3.84 7.01 -6.21
C ALA A 123 2.46 7.06 -6.88
N GLY A 124 1.92 8.26 -7.08
CA GLY A 124 0.66 8.46 -7.78
C GLY A 124 0.74 7.97 -9.22
N HIS A 125 -0.27 7.21 -9.63
CA HIS A 125 -0.43 6.75 -10.99
C HIS A 125 -1.43 7.67 -11.70
N THR A 126 -0.98 8.35 -12.75
CA THR A 126 -1.83 9.27 -13.50
C THR A 126 -2.96 8.53 -14.19
N SER A 127 -4.20 8.97 -13.97
CA SER A 127 -5.41 8.37 -14.53
C SER A 127 -6.36 9.44 -15.05
N LEU A 128 -7.41 9.02 -15.76
CA LEU A 128 -8.47 9.89 -16.28
C LEU A 128 -9.79 9.57 -15.61
N VAL A 129 -10.34 10.55 -14.89
CA VAL A 129 -11.62 10.43 -14.21
C VAL A 129 -12.51 11.59 -14.63
N ASN A 130 -13.68 11.29 -15.20
CA ASN A 130 -14.67 12.29 -15.64
C ASN A 130 -14.09 13.36 -16.59
N GLY A 131 -13.13 12.99 -17.43
CA GLY A 131 -12.49 13.91 -18.38
C GLY A 131 -11.36 14.77 -17.78
N GLU A 132 -11.02 14.58 -16.51
CA GLU A 132 -9.90 15.26 -15.86
C GLU A 132 -8.75 14.30 -15.57
N THR A 133 -7.52 14.76 -15.80
CA THR A 133 -6.30 14.00 -15.53
C THR A 133 -5.74 14.38 -14.16
N GLY A 134 -5.24 13.39 -13.44
CA GLY A 134 -4.68 13.55 -12.10
C GLY A 134 -4.26 12.19 -11.52
N GLN A 135 -3.77 12.17 -10.28
CA GLN A 135 -3.38 10.92 -9.61
C GLN A 135 -4.37 10.52 -8.51
N ILE A 136 -4.83 11.48 -7.70
CA ILE A 136 -5.89 11.27 -6.72
C ILE A 136 -7.01 12.28 -6.99
N PHE A 137 -8.25 11.81 -6.95
CA PHE A 137 -9.46 12.57 -7.21
C PHE A 137 -10.36 12.54 -5.98
N GLY A 138 -10.83 13.70 -5.56
CA GLY A 138 -11.73 13.88 -4.43
C GLY A 138 -13.02 14.59 -4.79
N THR A 139 -14.10 14.21 -4.14
CA THR A 139 -15.35 14.96 -4.08
C THR A 139 -15.47 15.64 -2.73
N ALA A 140 -15.69 16.96 -2.70
CA ALA A 140 -15.88 17.70 -1.46
C ALA A 140 -17.34 18.16 -1.34
N VAL A 141 -17.97 17.93 -0.20
CA VAL A 141 -19.28 18.44 0.16
C VAL A 141 -19.07 19.36 1.36
N GLY A 142 -19.25 20.65 1.15
CA GLY A 142 -19.01 21.66 2.16
C GLY A 142 -19.64 22.99 1.79
N THR A 143 -19.85 23.85 2.78
CA THR A 143 -20.37 25.22 2.58
C THR A 143 -19.26 26.23 2.35
N THR A 144 -18.02 25.91 2.73
CA THR A 144 -16.83 26.77 2.60
C THR A 144 -15.56 25.93 2.43
N ALA A 145 -14.45 26.55 2.04
CA ALA A 145 -13.12 25.94 2.01
C ALA A 145 -12.60 25.48 3.40
N GLN A 146 -13.29 25.87 4.49
CA GLN A 146 -12.89 25.65 5.88
C GLN A 146 -13.73 24.57 6.59
N THR A 147 -14.74 24.01 5.91
CA THR A 147 -15.56 22.91 6.43
C THR A 147 -16.07 22.08 5.27
N TYR A 148 -15.45 20.93 5.04
CA TYR A 148 -15.84 20.01 3.98
C TYR A 148 -15.66 18.55 4.40
N SER A 149 -16.52 17.69 3.91
CA SER A 149 -16.35 16.24 4.00
C SER A 149 -16.41 15.64 2.61
N GLY A 150 -15.91 14.42 2.46
CA GLY A 150 -15.83 13.86 1.13
C GLY A 150 -15.25 12.48 1.04
N PHE A 151 -15.18 12.05 -0.21
CA PHE A 151 -14.57 10.80 -0.63
C PHE A 151 -13.48 11.13 -1.64
N GLY A 152 -12.38 10.39 -1.58
CA GLY A 152 -11.37 10.40 -2.61
C GLY A 152 -11.01 9.00 -3.06
N ALA A 153 -10.53 8.90 -4.29
CA ALA A 153 -9.91 7.70 -4.80
C ALA A 153 -8.76 8.05 -5.74
N GLY A 154 -7.82 7.13 -5.87
CA GLY A 154 -6.80 7.23 -6.88
C GLY A 154 -5.98 5.97 -6.98
N LEU A 155 -5.08 5.97 -7.94
CA LEU A 155 -4.25 4.83 -8.27
C LEU A 155 -2.81 5.12 -7.85
N LEU A 156 -2.11 4.12 -7.34
CA LEU A 156 -0.70 4.25 -6.98
C LEU A 156 0.13 3.09 -7.56
N ASP A 157 1.39 3.37 -7.85
CA ASP A 157 2.41 2.39 -8.25
C ASP A 157 3.34 2.09 -7.08
N ALA A 158 3.74 0.82 -6.93
CA ALA A 158 4.82 0.44 -6.03
C ALA A 158 6.17 0.79 -6.70
N THR A 159 6.88 1.79 -6.18
CA THR A 159 8.08 2.35 -6.85
C THR A 159 9.38 2.09 -6.09
N GLY A 160 9.32 1.68 -4.82
CA GLY A 160 10.52 1.43 -4.03
C GLY A 160 10.28 0.72 -2.70
N GLY A 161 11.38 0.42 -2.00
CA GLY A 161 11.37 -0.34 -0.76
C GLY A 161 11.34 -1.86 -0.98
N PRO A 162 11.68 -2.64 0.07
CA PRO A 162 11.77 -4.09 0.02
C PRO A 162 10.43 -4.78 -0.29
N ALA A 163 9.30 -4.15 0.02
CA ALA A 163 7.98 -4.71 -0.26
C ALA A 163 7.47 -4.41 -1.68
N ALA A 164 8.03 -3.43 -2.41
CA ALA A 164 7.55 -3.04 -3.74
C ALA A 164 7.44 -4.22 -4.74
N PRO A 165 8.43 -5.13 -4.86
CA PRO A 165 8.38 -6.22 -5.84
C PRO A 165 7.22 -7.20 -5.64
N TYR A 166 6.59 -7.19 -4.47
CA TYR A 166 5.50 -8.10 -4.13
C TYR A 166 4.15 -7.61 -4.63
N PHE A 167 4.00 -6.30 -4.89
CA PHE A 167 2.75 -5.72 -5.38
C PHE A 167 2.68 -5.77 -6.89
N ILE A 168 1.58 -6.32 -7.40
CA ILE A 168 1.39 -6.54 -8.83
C ILE A 168 0.44 -5.46 -9.37
N PRO A 169 0.83 -4.75 -10.43
CA PRO A 169 -0.07 -3.89 -11.18
C PRO A 169 -1.30 -4.63 -11.70
N SER A 170 -2.50 -4.16 -11.35
CA SER A 170 -3.76 -4.79 -11.73
C SER A 170 -4.95 -3.84 -11.94
N TYR A 171 -4.79 -2.56 -11.61
CA TYR A 171 -5.86 -1.56 -11.74
C TYR A 171 -5.67 -0.73 -12.99
N THR A 172 -6.67 -0.65 -13.87
CA THR A 172 -6.58 0.09 -15.13
C THR A 172 -6.67 1.60 -14.91
N ASP A 173 -5.80 2.36 -15.57
CA ASP A 173 -5.72 3.83 -15.51
C ASP A 173 -6.82 4.59 -16.28
N GLY A 174 -7.55 3.89 -17.17
CA GLY A 174 -8.53 4.51 -18.06
C GLY A 174 -7.92 5.41 -19.15
N LEU A 175 -6.59 5.43 -19.30
CA LEU A 175 -5.84 6.27 -20.22
C LEU A 175 -5.05 5.46 -21.25
N THR A 176 -4.11 4.64 -20.77
CA THR A 176 -3.06 4.04 -21.61
C THR A 176 -3.02 2.52 -21.54
N ASN A 177 -4.01 1.88 -20.90
CA ASN A 177 -3.97 0.47 -20.50
C ASN A 177 -2.78 0.15 -19.59
N ASN A 178 -2.13 1.16 -19.01
CA ASN A 178 -1.17 0.94 -17.95
C ASN A 178 -1.94 0.52 -16.69
N LEU A 179 -1.29 -0.34 -15.92
CA LEU A 179 -1.85 -0.87 -14.69
C LEU A 179 -1.13 -0.23 -13.51
N ALA A 180 -1.91 0.14 -12.51
CA ALA A 180 -1.42 0.56 -11.20
C ALA A 180 -1.44 -0.61 -10.21
N ALA A 181 -0.53 -0.57 -9.24
CA ALA A 181 -0.41 -1.59 -8.19
C ALA A 181 -1.50 -1.48 -7.12
N PHE A 182 -1.96 -0.27 -6.83
CA PHE A 182 -2.90 0.00 -5.75
C PHE A 182 -4.10 0.81 -6.21
N LEU A 183 -5.25 0.49 -5.61
CA LEU A 183 -6.40 1.38 -5.52
C LEU A 183 -6.45 1.97 -4.12
N LEU A 184 -6.23 3.27 -4.00
CA LEU A 184 -6.45 4.02 -2.78
C LEU A 184 -7.89 4.54 -2.78
N THR A 185 -8.62 4.29 -1.70
CA THR A 185 -9.89 4.95 -1.40
C THR A 185 -9.80 5.60 -0.04
N MET A 186 -10.40 6.77 0.09
CA MET A 186 -10.38 7.55 1.32
C MET A 186 -11.71 8.22 1.57
N THR A 187 -12.02 8.37 2.84
CA THR A 187 -13.05 9.30 3.32
C THR A 187 -12.36 10.33 4.20
N TYR A 188 -12.73 11.59 4.05
CA TYR A 188 -12.15 12.67 4.81
C TYR A 188 -13.25 13.54 5.41
N ASN A 189 -13.04 13.95 6.64
CA ASN A 189 -13.90 14.89 7.33
C ASN A 189 -13.05 16.03 7.87
N HIS A 190 -13.36 17.23 7.40
CA HIS A 190 -12.82 18.48 7.91
C HIS A 190 -13.93 19.22 8.66
N SER A 191 -13.83 19.23 9.99
CA SER A 191 -14.59 20.13 10.85
C SER A 191 -13.69 21.30 11.24
N ALA A 192 -14.24 22.52 11.28
CA ALA A 192 -13.55 23.78 11.58
C ALA A 192 -12.27 23.63 12.43
N GLY A 193 -11.13 24.02 11.85
CA GLY A 193 -9.78 23.84 12.40
C GLY A 193 -8.74 23.58 11.30
N ASN A 194 -7.50 23.27 11.65
CA ASN A 194 -6.43 22.97 10.66
C ASN A 194 -6.26 21.47 10.37
N THR A 195 -7.24 20.63 10.73
CA THR A 195 -7.05 19.19 10.82
C THR A 195 -8.10 18.42 10.05
N VAL A 196 -7.68 17.56 9.12
CA VAL A 196 -8.57 16.62 8.44
C VAL A 196 -8.29 15.21 8.95
N VAL A 197 -9.34 14.51 9.36
CA VAL A 197 -9.25 13.10 9.77
C VAL A 197 -9.67 12.24 8.59
N GLN A 198 -8.85 11.24 8.28
CA GLN A 198 -9.05 10.35 7.16
C GLN A 198 -9.16 8.89 7.56
N ASN A 199 -10.06 8.18 6.89
CA ASN A 199 -10.01 6.72 6.84
C ASN A 199 -9.63 6.32 5.43
N GLN A 200 -8.55 5.55 5.32
CA GLN A 200 -7.94 5.15 4.06
C GLN A 200 -7.92 3.63 3.94
N VAL A 201 -8.24 3.16 2.74
CA VAL A 201 -8.12 1.75 2.37
C VAL A 201 -7.30 1.69 1.10
N MET A 202 -6.16 1.00 1.17
CA MET A 202 -5.30 0.75 0.03
C MET A 202 -5.45 -0.72 -0.37
N THR A 203 -6.12 -0.96 -1.49
CA THR A 203 -6.39 -2.30 -2.03
C THR A 203 -5.30 -2.65 -3.03
N ALA A 204 -4.71 -3.83 -2.89
CA ALA A 204 -3.56 -4.27 -3.69
C ALA A 204 -3.70 -5.75 -4.05
N ASN A 205 -3.13 -6.13 -5.19
CA ASN A 205 -2.86 -7.53 -5.50
C ASN A 205 -1.37 -7.80 -5.28
N TYR A 206 -1.04 -9.01 -4.83
CA TYR A 206 0.34 -9.39 -4.58
C TYR A 206 0.60 -10.85 -4.89
N ASN A 207 1.83 -11.14 -5.25
CA ASN A 207 2.28 -12.51 -5.44
C ASN A 207 2.66 -13.08 -4.08
N ALA A 208 2.00 -14.17 -3.70
CA ALA A 208 2.55 -15.02 -2.66
C ALA A 208 3.88 -15.59 -3.16
N VAL A 209 4.97 -15.28 -2.47
CA VAL A 209 6.25 -15.91 -2.80
C VAL A 209 6.19 -17.37 -2.41
N PRO A 210 6.50 -18.31 -3.34
CA PRO A 210 6.64 -19.72 -3.00
C PRO A 210 7.58 -19.85 -1.82
N GLU A 211 7.17 -20.55 -0.77
CA GLU A 211 7.99 -20.65 0.43
C GLU A 211 9.39 -21.20 0.07
N PRO A 212 10.45 -20.80 0.78
CA PRO A 212 11.79 -21.34 0.56
C PRO A 212 11.83 -22.89 0.67
N SER A 213 10.89 -23.47 1.42
CA SER A 213 10.66 -24.91 1.54
C SER A 213 10.19 -25.54 0.22
N ASP A 214 9.34 -24.87 -0.56
CA ASP A 214 8.85 -25.35 -1.86
C ASP A 214 9.97 -25.33 -2.91
N LEU A 215 10.78 -24.26 -2.94
CA LEU A 215 11.98 -24.20 -3.76
C LEU A 215 13.02 -25.25 -3.32
N GLY A 216 13.18 -25.44 -2.01
CA GLY A 216 14.04 -26.47 -1.44
C GLY A 216 13.59 -27.88 -1.77
N MET A 217 12.28 -28.15 -1.75
CA MET A 217 11.66 -29.44 -2.08
C MET A 217 11.73 -29.73 -3.58
N MET A 218 11.54 -28.74 -4.44
CA MET A 218 11.80 -28.88 -5.88
C MET A 218 13.29 -29.15 -6.14
N GLY A 219 14.18 -28.42 -5.48
CA GLY A 219 15.64 -28.63 -5.57
C GLY A 219 16.06 -30.03 -5.11
N LEU A 220 15.56 -30.48 -3.95
CA LEU A 220 15.80 -31.83 -3.42
C LEU A 220 15.17 -32.92 -4.29
N GLY A 221 13.97 -32.68 -4.81
CA GLY A 221 13.30 -33.58 -5.75
C GLY A 221 14.10 -33.78 -7.02
N LEU A 222 14.59 -32.69 -7.62
CA LEU A 222 15.47 -32.74 -8.80
C LEU A 222 16.81 -33.42 -8.51
N LEU A 223 17.39 -33.20 -7.32
CA LEU A 223 18.62 -33.85 -6.91
C LEU A 223 18.44 -35.38 -6.75
N MET A 224 17.33 -35.81 -6.15
CA MET A 224 16.97 -37.23 -6.04
C MET A 224 16.74 -37.90 -7.41
N VAL A 225 16.03 -37.23 -8.32
CA VAL A 225 15.82 -37.73 -9.69
C VAL A 225 17.15 -37.82 -10.46
N GLY A 226 18.03 -36.83 -10.30
CA GLY A 226 19.37 -36.84 -10.87
C GLY A 226 20.22 -38.01 -10.36
N LEU A 227 20.22 -38.25 -9.05
CA LEU A 227 20.92 -39.39 -8.44
C LEU A 227 20.36 -40.75 -8.87
N MET A 228 19.05 -40.88 -9.01
CA MET A 228 18.43 -42.10 -9.55
C MET A 228 18.82 -42.31 -11.03
N GLY A 229 18.81 -41.26 -11.84
CA GLY A 229 19.23 -41.31 -13.24
C GLY A 229 20.68 -41.76 -13.43
N LEU A 230 21.59 -41.34 -12.55
CA LEU A 230 22.99 -41.78 -12.55
C LEU A 230 23.11 -43.28 -12.21
N ARG A 231 22.33 -43.77 -11.23
CA ARG A 231 22.33 -45.20 -10.87
C ARG A 231 21.84 -46.11 -11.99
N PHE A 232 20.81 -45.68 -12.75
CA PHE A 232 20.32 -46.45 -13.89
C PHE A 232 21.27 -46.43 -15.10
N ARG A 233 22.16 -45.44 -15.22
CA ARG A 233 23.21 -45.42 -16.26
C ARG A 233 24.39 -46.32 -15.91
N GLN A 234 24.76 -46.44 -14.64
CA GLN A 234 25.87 -47.31 -14.20
C GLN A 234 25.59 -48.81 -14.40
N SER A 235 24.32 -49.25 -14.36
CA SER A 235 23.96 -50.66 -14.57
C SER A 235 24.13 -51.14 -16.02
N ARG A 236 24.23 -50.23 -17.00
CA ARG A 236 24.49 -50.56 -18.40
C ARG A 236 25.98 -50.66 -18.75
N TYR A 237 26.87 -50.12 -17.92
CA TYR A 237 28.31 -50.08 -18.19
C TYR A 237 29.12 -51.18 -17.48
N ARG A 238 28.44 -52.10 -16.77
CA ARG A 238 29.07 -53.17 -15.97
C ARG A 238 28.80 -54.58 -16.52
N ARG A 239 28.68 -54.68 -17.85
CA ARG A 239 28.73 -55.93 -18.60
C ARG A 239 29.90 -55.82 -19.57
N ASP A 240 31.07 -56.23 -19.11
CA ASP A 240 32.17 -56.83 -19.87
C ASP A 240 33.06 -57.57 -18.86
#